data_AF-A0AA44WQF0-F1
#
_entry.id   AF-A0AA44WQF0-F1
#
_cell.length_a   1.000
_cell.length_b   1.000
_cell.length_c   1.000
_cell.angle_alpha   90.00
_cell.angle_beta   90.00
_cell.angle_gamma   90.00
#
_symmetry.space_group_name_H-M   'P 1'
#
loop_
_entity.id
_entity.type
_entity.pdbx_description
1 polymer ?
#
loop_
_entity_poly.entity_id
_entity_poly.type
_entity_poly.pdbx_seq_one_letter_code
_entity_poly.pdbx_strand_id
1 'polypeptide(L)'
;MRSFALLSLGFIASAAAQLVQTGASVKLNDVYYYVSPYSQGKAYDGPFNVKSLPRAFGFTPITVVADELEKESLEGLFGNWTTKDDVWQPAFLSTIFLAGQKTPCLTKASYHEDVSSIVVPLNKDAKLPSGPYFLDTSSGEVYQAFRLYADFAGAFTESLIQAPKGDLFQPLSAQIPASASLTIGVPSRLYFTKTAEKPLAGVRIGVKDIYDLAGVKKSNGNRAWYGLYPAAGKTATAIQNLIDAGGIVVGYQKTSQFANGESPTADWVDYHAPFNPRGDGYNNPSSSSAGAGASVASYQWLDIAVGSDTGGSIRGPAGVQGLFGNRPSHGLVSLANVMPLSPTLDTPGFLVRDPEIWDAASKAMYQGNYTSFARGKAKYPTKLLTLGFPASTTPAGRILNDFAAKLASHVGGKLTALDLNAAWSSSVPAGAKGALPLSASPSTPTTLRPTADAAPS
;
A
#
# COMPACT_ATOMS: atom_id res chain seq x y z
N MET A 1 37.51 -1.67 69.39
CA MET A 1 37.88 -2.03 68.01
C MET A 1 36.66 -2.62 67.31
N ARG A 2 36.04 -1.88 66.39
CA ARG A 2 35.07 -2.42 65.43
C ARG A 2 35.37 -1.76 64.08
N SER A 3 35.98 -2.51 63.16
CA SER A 3 36.22 -2.09 61.78
C SER A 3 34.92 -2.13 60.99
N PHE A 4 34.62 -1.06 60.28
CA PHE A 4 33.64 -1.04 59.20
C PHE A 4 34.38 -1.30 57.88
N ALA A 5 33.98 -2.34 57.15
CA ALA A 5 34.42 -2.58 55.78
C ALA A 5 33.39 -1.96 54.83
N LEU A 6 33.82 -0.98 54.01
CA LEU A 6 33.05 -0.52 52.85
C LEU A 6 33.28 -1.49 51.69
N LEU A 7 32.21 -2.12 51.20
CA LEU A 7 32.19 -2.78 49.90
C LEU A 7 31.75 -1.76 48.84
N SER A 8 32.65 -1.41 47.92
CA SER A 8 32.32 -0.67 46.71
C SER A 8 31.87 -1.65 45.61
N LEU A 9 30.57 -1.65 45.27
CA LEU A 9 30.08 -2.30 44.04
C LEU A 9 30.40 -1.39 42.84
N GLY A 10 31.36 -1.80 42.01
CA GLY A 10 31.57 -1.21 40.70
C GLY A 10 30.54 -1.74 39.70
N PHE A 11 29.69 -0.86 39.17
CA PHE A 11 28.87 -1.17 38.00
C PHE A 11 29.74 -1.13 36.75
N ILE A 12 30.02 -2.29 36.16
CA ILE A 12 30.60 -2.37 34.82
C ILE A 12 29.46 -2.20 33.82
N ALA A 13 29.37 -1.02 33.21
CA ALA A 13 28.52 -0.82 32.04
C ALA A 13 29.21 -1.43 30.82
N SER A 14 28.74 -2.57 30.32
CA SER A 14 29.17 -3.08 29.02
C SER A 14 28.41 -2.34 27.93
N ALA A 15 29.12 -1.60 27.07
CA ALA A 15 28.53 -1.07 25.85
C ALA A 15 28.19 -2.25 24.91
N ALA A 16 26.91 -2.43 24.59
CA ALA A 16 26.47 -3.34 23.54
C ALA A 16 26.36 -2.54 22.23
N ALA A 17 27.17 -2.89 21.23
CA ALA A 17 27.06 -2.37 19.88
C ALA A 17 26.49 -3.45 18.96
N GLN A 18 25.51 -3.10 18.12
CA GLN A 18 24.95 -3.98 17.10
C GLN A 18 25.03 -3.29 15.74
N LEU A 19 25.53 -4.01 14.73
CA LEU A 19 25.48 -3.56 13.34
C LEU A 19 24.02 -3.65 12.85
N VAL A 20 23.46 -2.54 12.39
CA VAL A 20 22.14 -2.52 11.73
C VAL A 20 22.37 -2.36 10.23
N GLN A 21 21.97 -3.35 9.45
CA GLN A 21 22.08 -3.28 8.00
C GLN A 21 20.91 -2.46 7.43
N THR A 22 21.18 -1.21 7.07
CA THR A 22 20.17 -0.22 6.66
C THR A 22 20.12 0.02 5.15
N GLY A 23 20.68 -0.89 4.34
CA GLY A 23 20.74 -0.77 2.88
C GLY A 23 21.61 0.41 2.41
N ALA A 24 21.45 0.81 1.14
CA ALA A 24 22.17 1.94 0.56
C ALA A 24 21.33 2.68 -0.48
N SER A 25 21.46 4.01 -0.56
CA SER A 25 20.82 4.80 -1.62
C SER A 25 21.78 5.02 -2.78
N VAL A 26 21.31 4.83 -4.00
CA VAL A 26 22.08 5.05 -5.25
C VAL A 26 21.26 5.86 -6.24
N LYS A 27 21.93 6.61 -7.12
CA LYS A 27 21.30 7.36 -8.21
C LYS A 27 21.72 6.75 -9.54
N LEU A 28 20.77 6.36 -10.37
CA LEU A 28 20.99 5.74 -11.69
C LEU A 28 20.15 6.48 -12.74
N ASN A 29 20.82 7.17 -13.69
CA ASN A 29 20.20 7.99 -14.74
C ASN A 29 19.06 8.89 -14.22
N ASP A 30 19.34 9.66 -13.17
CA ASP A 30 18.40 10.57 -12.49
C ASP A 30 17.29 9.97 -11.63
N VAL A 31 17.20 8.64 -11.55
CA VAL A 31 16.29 7.96 -10.63
C VAL A 31 17.04 7.52 -9.38
N TYR A 32 16.50 7.83 -8.21
CA TYR A 32 17.01 7.35 -6.94
C TYR A 32 16.46 5.95 -6.63
N TYR A 33 17.34 5.07 -6.19
CA TYR A 33 17.02 3.73 -5.73
C TYR A 33 17.57 3.51 -4.34
N TYR A 34 16.91 2.61 -3.63
CA TYR A 34 17.40 1.98 -2.43
C TYR A 34 17.75 0.53 -2.73
N VAL A 35 18.99 0.17 -2.41
CA VAL A 35 19.50 -1.19 -2.44
C VAL A 35 19.04 -1.88 -1.17
N SER A 36 18.24 -2.93 -1.32
CA SER A 36 17.73 -3.71 -0.19
C SER A 36 18.86 -4.15 0.75
N PRO A 37 18.67 -4.14 2.07
CA PRO A 37 19.63 -4.73 3.01
C PRO A 37 19.64 -6.26 2.94
N TYR A 38 18.65 -6.87 2.28
CA TYR A 38 18.49 -8.31 2.21
C TYR A 38 19.10 -8.89 0.95
N SER A 39 20.20 -9.61 1.08
CA SER A 39 20.76 -10.39 -0.04
C SER A 39 19.75 -11.42 -0.53
N GLN A 40 19.69 -11.57 -1.85
CA GLN A 40 18.93 -12.61 -2.54
C GLN A 40 19.83 -13.79 -2.95
N GLY A 41 21.07 -13.81 -2.47
CA GLY A 41 22.09 -14.80 -2.82
C GLY A 41 22.94 -14.35 -4.01
N LYS A 42 23.65 -15.31 -4.63
CA LYS A 42 24.53 -15.06 -5.78
C LYS A 42 23.81 -15.37 -7.08
N ALA A 43 23.89 -14.45 -8.04
CA ALA A 43 23.35 -14.66 -9.38
C ALA A 43 24.22 -15.62 -10.22
N TYR A 44 25.48 -15.86 -9.85
CA TYR A 44 26.40 -16.71 -10.60
C TYR A 44 27.51 -17.29 -9.71
N ASP A 45 27.93 -18.51 -10.01
CA ASP A 45 28.91 -19.31 -9.25
C ASP A 45 30.06 -19.90 -10.09
N GLY A 46 30.10 -19.63 -11.40
CA GLY A 46 31.15 -20.12 -12.31
C GLY A 46 32.41 -19.21 -12.42
N PRO A 47 33.26 -19.41 -13.44
CA PRO A 47 34.55 -18.70 -13.55
C PRO A 47 34.47 -17.23 -14.03
N PHE A 48 33.28 -16.75 -14.44
CA PHE A 48 33.10 -15.33 -14.77
C PHE A 48 33.41 -14.43 -13.58
N ASN A 49 34.44 -13.61 -13.72
CA ASN A 49 34.89 -12.70 -12.67
C ASN A 49 34.00 -11.46 -12.62
N VAL A 50 32.93 -11.50 -11.82
CA VAL A 50 32.02 -10.36 -11.60
C VAL A 50 32.74 -9.09 -11.13
N LYS A 51 33.98 -9.19 -10.59
CA LYS A 51 34.79 -8.02 -10.19
C LYS A 51 35.24 -7.17 -11.38
N SER A 52 35.19 -7.67 -12.61
CA SER A 52 35.54 -6.90 -13.81
C SER A 52 34.41 -6.01 -14.32
N LEU A 53 33.21 -6.11 -13.74
CA LEU A 53 32.08 -5.26 -14.12
C LEU A 53 32.28 -3.81 -13.64
N PRO A 54 31.83 -2.80 -14.40
CA PRO A 54 31.88 -1.41 -13.98
C PRO A 54 31.16 -1.19 -12.64
N ARG A 55 31.80 -0.47 -11.73
CA ARG A 55 31.27 -0.18 -10.40
C ARG A 55 30.82 1.27 -10.30
N ALA A 56 29.67 1.49 -9.69
CA ALA A 56 29.32 2.78 -9.11
C ALA A 56 29.10 2.53 -7.60
N PHE A 57 29.99 3.06 -6.75
CA PHE A 57 29.87 2.96 -5.29
C PHE A 57 29.77 1.53 -4.72
N GLY A 58 30.45 0.57 -5.36
CA GLY A 58 30.50 -0.84 -4.93
C GLY A 58 29.41 -1.74 -5.54
N PHE A 59 28.36 -1.16 -6.11
CA PHE A 59 27.28 -1.89 -6.77
C PHE A 59 27.31 -1.74 -8.29
N THR A 60 26.83 -2.76 -8.99
CA THR A 60 26.60 -2.77 -10.43
C THR A 60 25.11 -3.01 -10.69
N PRO A 61 24.40 -2.12 -11.42
CA PRO A 61 23.04 -2.39 -11.87
C PRO A 61 23.03 -3.55 -12.87
N ILE A 62 22.23 -4.57 -12.60
CA ILE A 62 22.10 -5.76 -13.44
C ILE A 62 20.63 -6.09 -13.69
N THR A 63 20.37 -6.89 -14.71
CA THR A 63 19.07 -7.48 -14.99
C THR A 63 19.14 -8.99 -14.83
N VAL A 64 18.19 -9.59 -14.11
CA VAL A 64 18.00 -11.04 -14.07
C VAL A 64 16.81 -11.40 -14.94
N VAL A 65 16.96 -12.41 -15.79
CA VAL A 65 15.89 -13.06 -16.56
C VAL A 65 15.87 -14.52 -16.14
N ALA A 66 14.87 -14.87 -15.32
CA ALA A 66 14.74 -16.20 -14.72
C ALA A 66 14.11 -17.24 -15.67
N ASP A 67 13.45 -16.78 -16.74
CA ASP A 67 12.88 -17.64 -17.76
C ASP A 67 13.96 -18.07 -18.76
N GLU A 68 13.95 -19.33 -19.17
CA GLU A 68 14.83 -19.82 -20.25
C GLU A 68 14.32 -19.30 -21.59
N LEU A 69 15.05 -18.35 -22.18
CA LEU A 69 14.68 -17.65 -23.40
C LEU A 69 15.86 -17.53 -24.36
N GLU A 70 15.56 -17.55 -25.66
CA GLU A 70 16.53 -17.20 -26.70
C GLU A 70 16.83 -15.70 -26.69
N LYS A 71 18.08 -15.34 -27.02
CA LYS A 71 18.57 -13.95 -26.90
C LYS A 71 17.81 -12.98 -27.79
N GLU A 72 17.33 -13.45 -28.93
CA GLU A 72 16.54 -12.68 -29.89
C GLU A 72 15.18 -12.25 -29.31
N SER A 73 14.71 -12.92 -28.26
CA SER A 73 13.44 -12.58 -27.59
C SER A 73 13.59 -11.50 -26.50
N LEU A 74 14.83 -11.16 -26.11
CA LEU A 74 15.10 -10.26 -24.99
C LEU A 74 14.63 -8.83 -25.25
N GLU A 75 14.79 -8.32 -26.47
CA GLU A 75 14.35 -6.96 -26.84
C GLU A 75 12.84 -6.79 -26.63
N GLY A 76 12.04 -7.75 -27.12
CA GLY A 76 10.60 -7.76 -26.91
C GLY A 76 10.20 -7.90 -25.44
N LEU A 77 10.93 -8.71 -24.67
CA LEU A 77 10.73 -8.86 -23.22
C LEU A 77 10.93 -7.52 -22.50
N PHE A 78 12.05 -6.84 -22.76
CA PHE A 78 12.39 -5.58 -22.11
C PHE A 78 11.44 -4.44 -22.54
N GLY A 79 11.01 -4.42 -23.80
CA GLY A 79 9.96 -3.50 -24.25
C GLY A 79 8.66 -3.66 -23.45
N ASN A 80 8.28 -4.90 -23.12
CA ASN A 80 7.13 -5.17 -22.26
C ASN A 80 7.36 -4.69 -20.82
N TRP A 81 8.56 -4.90 -20.27
CA TRP A 81 8.90 -4.51 -18.90
C TRP A 81 8.81 -3.00 -18.68
N THR A 82 9.28 -2.19 -19.62
CA THR A 82 9.16 -0.71 -19.60
C THR A 82 7.72 -0.24 -19.40
N THR A 83 6.73 -1.00 -19.91
CA THR A 83 5.32 -0.64 -19.80
C THR A 83 4.67 -1.09 -18.49
N LYS A 84 5.19 -2.17 -17.88
CA LYS A 84 4.59 -2.84 -16.72
C LYS A 84 5.22 -2.47 -15.39
N ASP A 85 6.47 -2.03 -15.41
CA ASP A 85 7.24 -1.77 -14.21
C ASP A 85 7.80 -0.36 -14.20
N ASP A 86 7.49 0.36 -13.12
CA ASP A 86 7.93 1.72 -12.88
C ASP A 86 9.26 1.78 -12.09
N VAL A 87 9.88 0.64 -11.80
CA VAL A 87 11.17 0.55 -11.10
C VAL A 87 12.30 0.21 -12.07
N TRP A 88 12.05 -0.72 -12.99
CA TRP A 88 13.02 -1.10 -14.00
C TRP A 88 13.22 0.03 -15.03
N GLN A 89 14.47 0.18 -15.48
CA GLN A 89 14.84 1.08 -16.56
C GLN A 89 16.01 0.48 -17.37
N PRO A 90 16.23 0.92 -18.63
CA PRO A 90 17.28 0.38 -19.50
C PRO A 90 18.69 0.43 -18.91
N ALA A 91 18.97 1.33 -17.97
CA ALA A 91 20.26 1.41 -17.28
C ALA A 91 20.66 0.13 -16.53
N PHE A 92 19.70 -0.77 -16.23
CA PHE A 92 19.97 -2.09 -15.67
C PHE A 92 20.42 -3.13 -16.69
N LEU A 93 20.43 -2.83 -17.99
CA LEU A 93 20.74 -3.78 -19.06
C LEU A 93 22.23 -3.96 -19.34
N SER A 94 23.11 -3.19 -18.68
CA SER A 94 24.56 -3.30 -18.91
C SER A 94 25.09 -4.74 -18.74
N THR A 95 24.49 -5.50 -17.82
CA THR A 95 24.75 -6.93 -17.62
C THR A 95 23.45 -7.67 -17.38
N ILE A 96 23.20 -8.71 -18.18
CA ILE A 96 22.00 -9.55 -18.13
C ILE A 96 22.41 -10.95 -17.67
N PHE A 97 21.86 -11.41 -16.54
CA PHE A 97 21.95 -12.80 -16.10
C PHE A 97 20.74 -13.55 -16.65
N LEU A 98 20.98 -14.51 -17.53
CA LEU A 98 19.94 -15.22 -18.27
C LEU A 98 19.91 -16.71 -17.90
N ALA A 99 18.75 -17.21 -17.49
CA ALA A 99 18.52 -18.64 -17.30
C ALA A 99 18.70 -19.41 -18.62
N GLY A 100 19.27 -20.62 -18.56
CA GLY A 100 19.54 -21.44 -19.75
C GLY A 100 20.79 -21.06 -20.54
N GLN A 101 21.35 -19.84 -20.35
CA GLN A 101 22.61 -19.45 -20.98
C GLN A 101 23.78 -20.28 -20.44
N LYS A 102 24.47 -21.03 -21.30
CA LYS A 102 25.55 -21.95 -20.86
C LYS A 102 26.90 -21.29 -20.68
N THR A 103 27.24 -20.32 -21.54
CA THR A 103 28.56 -19.66 -21.57
C THR A 103 28.41 -18.14 -21.54
N PRO A 104 29.32 -17.39 -20.89
CA PRO A 104 29.31 -15.93 -20.95
C PRO A 104 29.46 -15.42 -22.39
N CYS A 105 28.57 -14.52 -22.79
CA CYS A 105 28.61 -13.79 -24.05
C CYS A 105 29.04 -12.35 -23.77
N LEU A 106 30.35 -12.12 -23.86
CA LEU A 106 30.95 -10.80 -23.58
C LEU A 106 30.97 -9.89 -24.80
N THR A 107 30.58 -10.41 -25.97
CA THR A 107 30.32 -9.59 -27.15
C THR A 107 29.13 -8.69 -26.85
N LYS A 108 29.38 -7.39 -26.90
CA LYS A 108 28.39 -6.34 -26.65
C LYS A 108 27.25 -6.44 -27.66
N ALA A 109 26.03 -6.61 -27.16
CA ALA A 109 24.79 -6.55 -27.93
C ALA A 109 23.93 -5.36 -27.47
N SER A 110 22.99 -4.93 -28.31
CA SER A 110 22.04 -3.86 -27.97
C SER A 110 20.65 -4.47 -27.89
N TYR A 111 20.01 -4.38 -26.72
CA TYR A 111 18.61 -4.80 -26.50
C TYR A 111 17.70 -3.62 -26.14
N HIS A 112 18.27 -2.43 -26.10
CA HIS A 112 17.60 -1.15 -25.93
C HIS A 112 18.50 -0.07 -26.52
N GLU A 113 17.92 1.00 -27.05
CA GLU A 113 18.65 2.17 -27.54
C GLU A 113 19.69 2.64 -26.51
N ASP A 114 20.90 2.92 -26.98
CA ASP A 114 22.04 3.45 -26.22
C ASP A 114 22.62 2.58 -25.09
N VAL A 115 22.18 1.33 -24.92
CA VAL A 115 22.73 0.43 -23.88
C VAL A 115 23.44 -0.78 -24.47
N SER A 116 24.76 -0.79 -24.28
CA SER A 116 25.60 -1.93 -24.60
C SER A 116 25.55 -2.98 -23.50
N SER A 117 25.05 -4.16 -23.82
CA SER A 117 24.75 -5.24 -22.89
C SER A 117 25.68 -6.43 -23.09
N ILE A 118 26.08 -7.08 -22.00
CA ILE A 118 26.64 -8.44 -22.03
C ILE A 118 25.65 -9.42 -21.40
N VAL A 119 25.66 -10.66 -21.87
CA VAL A 119 24.78 -11.72 -21.37
C VAL A 119 25.61 -12.80 -20.71
N VAL A 120 25.33 -13.09 -19.45
CA VAL A 120 26.04 -14.09 -18.65
C VAL A 120 25.05 -15.15 -18.15
N PRO A 121 25.52 -16.38 -17.86
CA PRO A 121 24.67 -17.40 -17.24
C PRO A 121 24.10 -16.92 -15.92
N LEU A 122 22.81 -17.17 -15.70
CA LEU A 122 22.24 -17.19 -14.35
C LEU A 122 22.54 -18.55 -13.71
N ASN A 123 22.93 -18.57 -12.44
CA ASN A 123 23.06 -19.82 -11.69
C ASN A 123 21.70 -20.55 -11.68
N LYS A 124 21.68 -21.79 -12.16
CA LYS A 124 20.48 -22.65 -12.19
C LYS A 124 19.82 -22.85 -10.82
N ASP A 125 20.61 -22.78 -9.75
CA ASP A 125 20.15 -22.97 -8.37
C ASP A 125 19.76 -21.64 -7.71
N ALA A 126 20.01 -20.50 -8.39
CA ALA A 126 19.60 -19.20 -7.89
C ALA A 126 18.10 -19.02 -8.02
N LYS A 127 17.42 -18.92 -6.88
CA LYS A 127 15.98 -18.63 -6.79
C LYS A 127 15.72 -17.13 -6.90
N LEU A 128 16.22 -16.52 -7.98
CA LEU A 128 16.09 -15.09 -8.26
C LEU A 128 14.97 -14.86 -9.27
N PRO A 129 13.88 -14.18 -8.89
CA PRO A 129 12.87 -13.72 -9.84
C PRO A 129 13.46 -12.79 -10.90
N SER A 130 12.83 -12.73 -12.07
CA SER A 130 13.17 -11.75 -13.10
C SER A 130 13.05 -10.31 -12.57
N GLY A 131 13.91 -9.39 -13.03
CA GLY A 131 13.82 -7.97 -12.68
C GLY A 131 15.18 -7.26 -12.52
N PRO A 132 15.15 -5.99 -12.08
CA PRO A 132 16.36 -5.20 -11.84
C PRO A 132 17.03 -5.61 -10.53
N TYR A 133 18.35 -5.66 -10.45
CA TYR A 133 19.06 -5.88 -9.19
C TYR A 133 20.30 -5.00 -9.10
N PHE A 134 20.82 -4.84 -7.89
CA PHE A 134 22.16 -4.34 -7.64
C PHE A 134 23.06 -5.50 -7.21
N LEU A 135 24.14 -5.71 -7.96
CA LEU A 135 25.17 -6.70 -7.68
C LEU A 135 26.31 -6.04 -6.90
N ASP A 136 26.61 -6.53 -5.70
CA ASP A 136 27.87 -6.24 -5.04
C ASP A 136 28.96 -7.11 -5.67
N THR A 137 29.78 -6.50 -6.52
CA THR A 137 30.85 -7.22 -7.23
C THR A 137 31.96 -7.73 -6.32
N SER A 138 32.05 -7.28 -5.06
CA SER A 138 33.06 -7.74 -4.11
C SER A 138 32.70 -9.09 -3.50
N SER A 139 31.42 -9.26 -3.12
CA SER A 139 30.87 -10.49 -2.52
C SER A 139 30.22 -11.43 -3.53
N GLY A 140 29.73 -10.89 -4.65
CA GLY A 140 28.92 -11.59 -5.66
C GLY A 140 27.43 -11.66 -5.30
N GLU A 141 27.01 -11.05 -4.19
CA GLU A 141 25.63 -11.05 -3.71
C GLU A 141 24.78 -10.04 -4.49
N VAL A 142 23.51 -10.39 -4.72
CA VAL A 142 22.55 -9.53 -5.40
C VAL A 142 21.46 -9.05 -4.47
N TYR A 143 21.00 -7.81 -4.69
CA TYR A 143 20.04 -7.12 -3.84
C TYR A 143 18.94 -6.52 -4.70
N GLN A 144 17.70 -6.63 -4.25
CA GLN A 144 16.57 -6.02 -4.94
C GLN A 144 16.69 -4.50 -4.98
N ALA A 145 16.27 -3.92 -6.10
CA ALA A 145 16.15 -2.50 -6.32
C ALA A 145 14.75 -2.02 -5.89
N PHE A 146 14.73 -1.01 -5.03
CA PHE A 146 13.53 -0.26 -4.68
C PHE A 146 13.66 1.13 -5.29
N ARG A 147 12.72 1.55 -6.14
CA ARG A 147 12.70 2.94 -6.59
C ARG A 147 12.25 3.83 -5.44
N LEU A 148 12.91 4.97 -5.27
CA LEU A 148 12.55 5.97 -4.28
C LEU A 148 11.61 7.01 -4.91
N TYR A 149 10.47 7.24 -4.25
CA TYR A 149 9.49 8.25 -4.60
C TYR A 149 9.31 9.27 -3.47
N ALA A 150 9.11 10.54 -3.80
CA ALA A 150 8.74 11.54 -2.83
C ALA A 150 7.23 11.46 -2.51
N ASP A 151 6.86 11.47 -1.24
CA ASP A 151 5.47 11.52 -0.75
C ASP A 151 4.91 12.95 -0.88
N PHE A 152 4.77 13.46 -2.11
CA PHE A 152 4.37 14.85 -2.35
C PHE A 152 2.96 15.21 -1.82
N ALA A 153 2.06 14.24 -1.67
CA ALA A 153 0.73 14.41 -1.08
C ALA A 153 0.79 14.37 0.46
N GLY A 154 1.94 14.01 1.04
CA GLY A 154 2.09 13.83 2.48
C GLY A 154 1.12 12.77 3.03
N ALA A 155 0.89 11.69 2.30
CA ALA A 155 -0.09 10.65 2.62
C ALA A 155 0.41 9.61 3.62
N PHE A 156 1.72 9.49 3.79
CA PHE A 156 2.35 8.47 4.63
C PHE A 156 2.81 9.04 5.98
N THR A 157 2.78 8.21 7.01
CA THR A 157 3.44 8.47 8.31
C THR A 157 4.82 7.83 8.37
N GLU A 158 5.01 6.69 7.71
CA GLU A 158 6.28 5.95 7.69
C GLU A 158 6.40 5.13 6.40
N SER A 159 7.58 5.13 5.78
CA SER A 159 7.90 4.19 4.68
C SER A 159 8.48 2.92 5.26
N LEU A 160 8.05 1.78 4.74
CA LEU A 160 8.41 0.48 5.25
C LEU A 160 9.03 -0.37 4.16
N ILE A 161 9.96 -1.24 4.57
CA ILE A 161 10.39 -2.39 3.77
C ILE A 161 10.03 -3.66 4.52
N GLN A 162 9.62 -4.67 3.75
CA GLN A 162 9.27 -5.98 4.28
C GLN A 162 10.49 -6.91 4.22
N ALA A 163 10.72 -7.67 5.28
CA ALA A 163 11.72 -8.74 5.27
C ALA A 163 11.34 -9.82 4.22
N PRO A 164 12.31 -10.54 3.61
CA PRO A 164 12.03 -11.49 2.52
C PRO A 164 11.04 -12.61 2.87
N LYS A 165 10.96 -12.99 4.15
CA LYS A 165 9.99 -14.00 4.64
C LYS A 165 8.56 -13.46 4.74
N GLY A 166 8.36 -12.16 4.63
CA GLY A 166 7.07 -11.50 4.71
C GLY A 166 6.54 -11.29 6.13
N ASP A 167 7.28 -11.71 7.16
CA ASP A 167 6.87 -11.80 8.56
C ASP A 167 7.18 -10.55 9.39
N LEU A 168 8.14 -9.73 8.95
CA LEU A 168 8.60 -8.55 9.67
C LEU A 168 8.73 -7.34 8.74
N PHE A 169 8.56 -6.16 9.34
CA PHE A 169 8.76 -4.87 8.70
C PHE A 169 9.87 -4.10 9.42
N GLN A 170 10.49 -3.19 8.69
CA GLN A 170 11.35 -2.16 9.27
C GLN A 170 11.15 -0.83 8.54
N PRO A 171 11.41 0.30 9.21
CA PRO A 171 11.42 1.60 8.55
C PRO A 171 12.46 1.66 7.43
N LEU A 172 12.10 2.29 6.32
CA LEU A 172 13.04 2.59 5.24
C LEU A 172 14.06 3.63 5.72
N SER A 173 15.34 3.29 5.62
CA SER A 173 16.45 4.20 5.98
C SER A 173 17.02 4.88 4.73
N ALA A 174 16.17 5.61 4.00
CA ALA A 174 16.56 6.30 2.77
C ALA A 174 15.82 7.63 2.62
N GLN A 175 16.48 8.60 2.00
CA GLN A 175 15.89 9.89 1.65
C GLN A 175 16.37 10.32 0.27
N ILE A 176 15.45 10.84 -0.55
CA ILE A 176 15.79 11.55 -1.78
C ILE A 176 16.41 12.90 -1.39
N PRO A 177 17.65 13.22 -1.82
CA PRO A 177 18.28 14.50 -1.54
C PRO A 177 17.37 15.68 -1.90
N ALA A 178 17.29 16.66 -1.00
CA ALA A 178 16.45 17.86 -1.10
C ALA A 178 14.92 17.63 -1.18
N SER A 179 14.43 16.41 -1.00
CA SER A 179 12.97 16.18 -0.87
C SER A 179 12.45 16.81 0.42
N ALA A 180 11.40 17.63 0.28
CA ALA A 180 10.68 18.24 1.40
C ALA A 180 9.66 17.29 2.05
N SER A 181 9.47 16.10 1.48
CA SER A 181 8.55 15.08 1.98
C SER A 181 9.27 13.76 2.28
N LEU A 182 8.54 12.86 2.95
CA LEU A 182 8.98 11.50 3.21
C LEU A 182 9.30 10.78 1.90
N THR A 183 10.32 9.92 1.92
CA THR A 183 10.66 9.06 0.80
C THR A 183 10.01 7.69 0.95
N ILE A 184 9.35 7.20 -0.10
CA ILE A 184 8.76 5.86 -0.16
C ILE A 184 9.61 4.97 -1.06
N GLY A 185 10.04 3.83 -0.53
CA GLY A 185 10.74 2.79 -1.27
C GLY A 185 9.77 1.78 -1.87
N VAL A 186 9.82 1.60 -3.19
CA VAL A 186 8.85 0.79 -3.92
C VAL A 186 9.58 -0.31 -4.73
N PRO A 187 9.29 -1.60 -4.49
CA PRO A 187 9.95 -2.69 -5.20
C PRO A 187 9.41 -2.87 -6.62
N SER A 188 10.24 -3.41 -7.52
CA SER A 188 9.82 -3.79 -8.87
C SER A 188 8.70 -4.82 -8.84
N ARG A 189 7.72 -4.65 -9.73
CA ARG A 189 6.62 -5.61 -9.95
C ARG A 189 7.13 -6.89 -10.62
N LEU A 190 8.26 -6.82 -11.31
CA LEU A 190 8.84 -7.95 -12.05
C LEU A 190 9.29 -9.08 -11.13
N TYR A 191 9.58 -8.79 -9.85
CA TYR A 191 9.92 -9.83 -8.88
C TYR A 191 8.76 -10.76 -8.54
N PHE A 192 7.55 -10.44 -8.97
CA PHE A 192 6.32 -11.08 -8.51
C PHE A 192 5.51 -11.63 -9.69
N THR A 193 5.24 -12.93 -9.64
CA THR A 193 4.38 -13.61 -10.61
C THR A 193 3.04 -13.92 -9.97
N LYS A 194 1.94 -13.43 -10.58
CA LYS A 194 0.58 -13.75 -10.12
C LYS A 194 0.29 -15.24 -10.34
N THR A 195 -0.17 -15.91 -9.29
CA THR A 195 -0.67 -17.29 -9.34
C THR A 195 -2.08 -17.36 -8.74
N ALA A 196 -2.71 -18.54 -8.78
CA ALA A 196 -4.01 -18.73 -8.13
C ALA A 196 -3.93 -18.55 -6.59
N GLU A 197 -2.80 -18.94 -5.99
CA GLU A 197 -2.49 -18.85 -4.57
C GLU A 197 -2.01 -17.45 -4.17
N LYS A 198 -1.34 -16.74 -5.09
CA LYS A 198 -0.84 -15.38 -4.90
C LYS A 198 -1.50 -14.40 -5.88
N PRO A 199 -2.83 -14.19 -5.81
CA PRO A 199 -3.55 -13.35 -6.77
C PRO A 199 -3.17 -11.86 -6.67
N LEU A 200 -2.59 -11.44 -5.54
CA LEU A 200 -2.12 -10.08 -5.30
C LEU A 200 -0.60 -9.93 -5.51
N ALA A 201 0.10 -10.92 -6.07
CA ALA A 201 1.52 -10.78 -6.38
C ALA A 201 1.77 -9.51 -7.22
N GLY A 202 2.70 -8.66 -6.77
CA GLY A 202 3.04 -7.39 -7.41
C GLY A 202 2.10 -6.23 -7.09
N VAL A 203 1.01 -6.45 -6.33
CA VAL A 203 0.09 -5.40 -5.87
C VAL A 203 0.69 -4.71 -4.64
N ARG A 204 0.90 -3.40 -4.73
CA ARG A 204 1.49 -2.58 -3.67
C ARG A 204 0.39 -1.96 -2.80
N ILE A 205 0.57 -2.05 -1.49
CA ILE A 205 -0.44 -1.81 -0.47
C ILE A 205 0.07 -0.78 0.54
N GLY A 206 -0.69 0.29 0.71
CA GLY A 206 -0.55 1.20 1.83
C GLY A 206 -1.46 0.76 2.98
N VAL A 207 -1.03 0.97 4.22
CA VAL A 207 -1.80 0.52 5.39
C VAL A 207 -2.09 1.71 6.28
N LYS A 208 -3.36 1.98 6.60
CA LYS A 208 -3.72 3.01 7.59
C LYS A 208 -2.99 2.74 8.92
N ASP A 209 -2.48 3.79 9.54
CA ASP A 209 -1.63 3.73 10.74
C ASP A 209 -2.41 3.43 12.04
N ILE A 210 -3.31 2.45 11.99
CA ILE A 210 -4.05 1.87 13.12
C ILE A 210 -3.94 0.33 13.17
N TYR A 211 -3.46 -0.28 12.08
CA TYR A 211 -3.23 -1.72 11.97
C TYR A 211 -1.83 -2.03 12.46
N ASP A 212 -1.67 -3.03 13.31
CA ASP A 212 -0.34 -3.50 13.69
C ASP A 212 0.35 -4.19 12.50
N LEU A 213 1.65 -3.90 12.33
CA LEU A 213 2.57 -4.57 11.42
C LEU A 213 3.76 -5.05 12.27
N ALA A 214 4.08 -6.34 12.19
CA ALA A 214 5.10 -6.92 13.05
C ALA A 214 6.49 -6.27 12.83
N GLY A 215 7.15 -5.89 13.91
CA GLY A 215 8.50 -5.29 13.88
C GLY A 215 8.54 -3.77 13.83
N VAL A 216 7.40 -3.09 13.62
CA VAL A 216 7.34 -1.61 13.54
C VAL A 216 6.32 -1.00 14.49
N LYS A 217 6.51 0.28 14.78
CA LYS A 217 5.61 1.08 15.63
C LYS A 217 4.52 1.67 14.76
N LYS A 218 3.32 1.79 15.32
CA LYS A 218 2.22 2.56 14.72
C LYS A 218 1.94 3.81 15.55
N SER A 219 1.50 4.88 14.93
CA SER A 219 1.21 6.13 15.63
C SER A 219 -0.25 6.26 16.09
N ASN A 220 -1.19 5.54 15.45
CA ASN A 220 -2.62 5.82 15.58
C ASN A 220 -2.97 7.30 15.33
N GLY A 221 -2.18 8.02 14.52
CA GLY A 221 -2.34 9.46 14.33
C GLY A 221 -1.96 10.32 15.54
N ASN A 222 -1.27 9.76 16.54
CA ASN A 222 -0.88 10.46 17.77
C ASN A 222 0.62 10.32 18.10
N ARG A 223 1.31 11.45 18.28
CA ARG A 223 2.77 11.44 18.55
C ARG A 223 3.11 10.86 19.92
N ALA A 224 2.28 11.10 20.94
CA ALA A 224 2.50 10.58 22.28
C ALA A 224 2.36 9.05 22.34
N TRP A 225 1.38 8.48 21.63
CA TRP A 225 1.22 7.04 21.43
C TRP A 225 2.46 6.46 20.76
N TYR A 226 2.91 7.08 19.66
CA TYR A 226 4.14 6.66 19.00
C TYR A 226 5.32 6.69 19.97
N GLY A 227 5.47 7.71 20.82
CA GLY A 227 6.54 7.78 21.81
C GLY A 227 6.47 6.69 22.89
N LEU A 228 5.28 6.36 23.37
CA LEU A 228 5.05 5.52 24.55
C LEU A 228 5.08 4.01 24.27
N TYR A 229 4.52 3.57 23.14
CA TYR A 229 4.32 2.15 22.88
C TYR A 229 5.46 1.53 22.06
N PRO A 230 5.80 0.24 22.29
CA PRO A 230 6.83 -0.45 21.52
C PRO A 230 6.33 -0.84 20.11
N ALA A 231 7.23 -1.39 19.30
CA ALA A 231 6.86 -2.00 18.03
C ALA A 231 5.88 -3.17 18.23
N ALA A 232 4.98 -3.37 17.28
CA ALA A 232 4.01 -4.45 17.36
C ALA A 232 4.70 -5.82 17.17
N GLY A 233 4.25 -6.82 17.93
CA GLY A 233 4.76 -8.19 17.83
C GLY A 233 4.08 -9.04 16.75
N LYS A 234 2.96 -8.58 16.20
CA LYS A 234 2.15 -9.32 15.20
C LYS A 234 1.55 -8.37 14.19
N THR A 235 1.37 -8.87 12.96
CA THR A 235 0.62 -8.19 11.92
C THR A 235 -0.89 -8.41 12.11
N ALA A 236 -1.70 -7.39 11.86
CA ALA A 236 -3.16 -7.47 11.91
C ALA A 236 -3.71 -8.49 10.91
N THR A 237 -4.73 -9.26 11.30
CA THR A 237 -5.26 -10.39 10.51
C THR A 237 -5.68 -9.97 9.09
N ALA A 238 -6.39 -8.85 8.96
CA ALA A 238 -6.82 -8.34 7.65
C ALA A 238 -5.63 -8.01 6.72
N ILE A 239 -4.51 -7.55 7.27
CA ILE A 239 -3.29 -7.25 6.50
C ILE A 239 -2.53 -8.54 6.18
N GLN A 240 -2.41 -9.45 7.15
CA GLN A 240 -1.76 -10.74 6.94
C GLN A 240 -2.43 -11.52 5.80
N ASN A 241 -3.76 -11.52 5.72
CA ASN A 241 -4.50 -12.14 4.63
C ASN A 241 -4.11 -11.59 3.23
N LEU A 242 -3.81 -10.29 3.13
CA LEU A 242 -3.37 -9.67 1.87
C LEU A 242 -1.92 -10.03 1.54
N ILE A 243 -1.04 -10.06 2.55
CA ILE A 243 0.37 -10.49 2.42
C ILE A 243 0.43 -11.97 1.99
N ASP A 244 -0.39 -12.81 2.62
CA ASP A 244 -0.49 -14.23 2.31
C ASP A 244 -0.99 -14.47 0.87
N ALA A 245 -1.76 -13.53 0.31
CA ALA A 245 -2.16 -13.52 -1.10
C ALA A 245 -1.13 -12.87 -2.05
N GLY A 246 0.04 -12.46 -1.55
CA GLY A 246 1.15 -11.90 -2.33
C GLY A 246 1.21 -10.37 -2.39
N GLY A 247 0.35 -9.68 -1.64
CA GLY A 247 0.37 -8.22 -1.55
C GLY A 247 1.61 -7.68 -0.83
N ILE A 248 2.09 -6.52 -1.26
CA ILE A 248 3.36 -5.93 -0.82
C ILE A 248 3.08 -4.64 -0.06
N VAL A 249 3.36 -4.61 1.24
CA VAL A 249 3.17 -3.40 2.05
C VAL A 249 4.37 -2.46 1.88
N VAL A 250 4.10 -1.19 1.58
CA VAL A 250 5.13 -0.16 1.30
C VAL A 250 5.21 0.94 2.35
N GLY A 251 4.23 1.04 3.26
CA GLY A 251 4.26 2.05 4.30
C GLY A 251 2.96 2.20 5.08
N TYR A 252 3.09 2.89 6.21
CA TYR A 252 1.96 3.37 7.01
C TYR A 252 1.42 4.69 6.47
N GLN A 253 0.11 4.84 6.53
CA GLN A 253 -0.63 5.96 5.96
C GLN A 253 -1.37 6.74 7.02
N LYS A 254 -1.38 8.06 6.83
CA LYS A 254 -1.97 9.00 7.78
C LYS A 254 -3.44 8.70 8.06
N THR A 255 -3.79 8.82 9.32
CA THR A 255 -5.14 8.69 9.87
C THR A 255 -5.42 9.87 10.78
N SER A 256 -6.70 10.23 10.95
CA SER A 256 -7.06 11.09 12.08
C SER A 256 -6.75 10.36 13.38
N GLN A 257 -6.55 11.13 14.45
CA GLN A 257 -6.14 10.60 15.73
C GLN A 257 -7.11 9.53 16.23
N PHE A 258 -6.60 8.33 16.50
CA PHE A 258 -7.37 7.15 16.91
C PHE A 258 -8.56 6.81 15.99
N ALA A 259 -8.43 7.11 14.70
CA ALA A 259 -9.48 6.99 13.69
C ALA A 259 -10.75 7.82 13.96
N ASN A 260 -10.71 8.76 14.89
CA ASN A 260 -11.84 9.59 15.31
C ASN A 260 -12.32 10.52 14.18
N GLY A 261 -13.54 11.04 14.31
CA GLY A 261 -14.04 12.09 13.42
C GLY A 261 -13.30 13.40 13.66
N GLU A 262 -12.55 13.84 12.66
CA GLU A 262 -11.87 15.14 12.62
C GLU A 262 -12.20 15.84 11.30
N SER A 263 -12.05 17.17 11.28
CA SER A 263 -12.15 18.01 10.08
C SER A 263 -10.76 18.36 9.55
N PRO A 264 -10.20 17.61 8.58
CA PRO A 264 -9.02 18.05 7.85
C PRO A 264 -9.28 19.37 7.11
N THR A 265 -8.38 20.35 7.09
CA THR A 265 -7.06 20.45 7.75
C THR A 265 -7.11 21.19 9.10
N ALA A 266 -8.30 21.51 9.61
CA ALA A 266 -8.48 22.36 10.79
C ALA A 266 -8.05 21.70 12.11
N ASP A 267 -8.40 20.42 12.30
CA ASP A 267 -8.26 19.77 13.62
C ASP A 267 -6.95 18.95 13.77
N TRP A 268 -6.19 18.76 12.69
CA TRP A 268 -5.05 17.82 12.65
C TRP A 268 -3.75 18.48 13.12
N VAL A 269 -3.35 18.27 14.38
CA VAL A 269 -2.15 18.89 14.98
C VAL A 269 -0.94 17.94 15.03
N ASP A 270 -1.14 16.67 15.37
CA ASP A 270 -0.04 15.71 15.58
C ASP A 270 0.59 15.23 14.26
N TYR A 271 -0.22 14.85 13.29
CA TYR A 271 0.24 14.61 11.93
C TYR A 271 -0.66 15.43 11.05
N HIS A 272 -0.12 16.35 10.27
CA HIS A 272 -0.97 17.18 9.40
C HIS A 272 -1.62 16.33 8.32
N ALA A 273 -2.87 16.66 8.00
CA ALA A 273 -3.64 15.96 6.99
C ALA A 273 -2.92 15.96 5.62
N PRO A 274 -3.11 14.90 4.82
CA PRO A 274 -2.56 14.84 3.48
C PRO A 274 -3.29 15.79 2.53
N PHE A 275 -2.67 16.08 1.39
CA PHE A 275 -3.30 16.81 0.31
C PHE A 275 -4.24 15.91 -0.49
N ASN A 276 -5.44 16.40 -0.78
CA ASN A 276 -6.34 15.79 -1.75
C ASN A 276 -5.90 16.24 -3.15
N PRO A 277 -5.54 15.36 -4.08
CA PRO A 277 -5.13 15.75 -5.44
C PRO A 277 -6.29 16.30 -6.29
N ARG A 278 -7.52 16.33 -5.77
CA ARG A 278 -8.68 16.97 -6.41
C ARG A 278 -8.80 18.43 -5.96
N GLY A 279 -9.41 19.27 -6.81
CA GLY A 279 -9.57 20.70 -6.49
C GLY A 279 -8.22 21.39 -6.26
N ASP A 280 -7.25 21.06 -7.10
CA ASP A 280 -5.89 21.64 -7.10
C ASP A 280 -5.15 21.57 -5.76
N GLY A 281 -5.43 20.54 -4.95
CA GLY A 281 -4.78 20.35 -3.65
C GLY A 281 -5.59 20.85 -2.45
N TYR A 282 -6.68 21.57 -2.66
CA TYR A 282 -7.38 22.32 -1.60
C TYR A 282 -8.68 21.68 -1.12
N ASN A 283 -9.15 20.61 -1.77
CA ASN A 283 -10.31 19.89 -1.28
C ASN A 283 -10.01 19.14 0.02
N ASN A 284 -11.00 19.04 0.90
CA ASN A 284 -10.90 18.22 2.09
C ASN A 284 -10.67 16.73 1.68
N PRO A 285 -9.63 16.04 2.19
CA PRO A 285 -9.38 14.62 1.90
C PRO A 285 -10.37 13.66 2.58
N SER A 286 -11.26 14.17 3.43
CA SER A 286 -12.12 13.44 4.37
C SER A 286 -11.31 12.61 5.38
N SER A 287 -12.01 11.99 6.34
CA SER A 287 -11.40 11.31 7.49
C SER A 287 -12.20 10.04 7.83
N SER A 288 -11.64 9.07 8.56
CA SER A 288 -10.31 9.02 9.16
C SER A 288 -9.24 8.39 8.28
N SER A 289 -9.58 7.70 7.19
CA SER A 289 -8.60 7.09 6.28
C SER A 289 -8.08 8.08 5.22
N ALA A 290 -7.69 9.28 5.66
CA ALA A 290 -7.31 10.39 4.76
C ALA A 290 -6.08 10.04 3.92
N GLY A 291 -5.02 9.48 4.53
CA GLY A 291 -3.81 9.07 3.83
C GLY A 291 -4.06 7.95 2.82
N ALA A 292 -4.98 7.03 3.14
CA ALA A 292 -5.39 5.97 2.22
C ALA A 292 -6.06 6.53 0.96
N GLY A 293 -6.99 7.48 1.11
CA GLY A 293 -7.60 8.17 -0.04
C GLY A 293 -6.60 9.00 -0.85
N ALA A 294 -5.83 9.86 -0.18
CA ALA A 294 -4.86 10.75 -0.81
C ALA A 294 -3.77 10.00 -1.58
N SER A 295 -3.24 8.92 -1.01
CA SER A 295 -2.19 8.12 -1.64
C SER A 295 -2.68 7.40 -2.90
N VAL A 296 -3.82 6.72 -2.84
CA VAL A 296 -4.38 5.99 -3.99
C VAL A 296 -4.83 6.98 -5.07
N ALA A 297 -5.29 8.17 -4.72
CA ALA A 297 -5.64 9.17 -5.72
C ALA A 297 -4.41 9.83 -6.37
N SER A 298 -3.28 9.93 -5.65
CA SER A 298 -2.08 10.68 -6.08
C SER A 298 -1.01 9.80 -6.75
N TYR A 299 -0.85 8.56 -6.31
CA TYR A 299 0.27 7.71 -6.69
C TYR A 299 -0.15 6.57 -7.61
N GLN A 300 0.27 6.63 -8.88
CA GLN A 300 0.02 5.55 -9.84
C GLN A 300 0.76 4.25 -9.46
N TRP A 301 1.89 4.37 -8.77
CA TRP A 301 2.67 3.24 -8.30
C TRP A 301 2.02 2.49 -7.13
N LEU A 302 0.99 3.04 -6.48
CA LEU A 302 0.28 2.41 -5.36
C LEU A 302 -1.08 1.87 -5.82
N ASP A 303 -1.37 0.61 -5.55
CA ASP A 303 -2.55 -0.07 -6.11
C ASP A 303 -3.73 -0.05 -5.14
N ILE A 304 -3.50 -0.32 -3.86
CA ILE A 304 -4.53 -0.39 -2.81
C ILE A 304 -4.05 0.37 -1.57
N ALA A 305 -4.99 0.96 -0.83
CA ALA A 305 -4.76 1.39 0.55
C ALA A 305 -5.79 0.79 1.51
N VAL A 306 -5.34 0.09 2.54
CA VAL A 306 -6.20 -0.46 3.59
C VAL A 306 -6.60 0.66 4.54
N GLY A 307 -7.89 0.73 4.85
CA GLY A 307 -8.47 1.66 5.82
C GLY A 307 -9.48 0.97 6.73
N SER A 308 -10.09 1.76 7.62
CA SER A 308 -11.21 1.31 8.47
C SER A 308 -12.40 2.23 8.32
N ASP A 309 -13.61 1.69 8.48
CA ASP A 309 -14.86 2.44 8.41
C ASP A 309 -15.75 2.11 9.61
N THR A 310 -15.80 3.05 10.56
CA THR A 310 -16.70 3.06 11.72
C THR A 310 -17.98 3.82 11.41
N GLY A 311 -17.83 5.02 10.84
CA GLY A 311 -18.94 5.94 10.54
C GLY A 311 -18.90 6.55 9.14
N GLY A 312 -18.08 6.02 8.23
CA GLY A 312 -17.86 6.58 6.90
C GLY A 312 -16.39 6.70 6.50
N SER A 313 -15.46 6.23 7.34
CA SER A 313 -14.04 6.53 7.21
C SER A 313 -13.31 5.86 6.05
N ILE A 314 -13.95 5.00 5.26
CA ILE A 314 -13.49 4.57 3.93
C ILE A 314 -14.29 5.28 2.84
N ARG A 315 -15.62 5.28 2.97
CA ARG A 315 -16.53 5.82 1.96
C ARG A 315 -16.37 7.33 1.76
N GLY A 316 -16.12 8.08 2.83
CA GLY A 316 -15.87 9.53 2.80
C GLY A 316 -14.62 9.87 1.99
N PRO A 317 -13.43 9.39 2.38
CA PRO A 317 -12.20 9.58 1.61
C PRO A 317 -12.30 9.07 0.17
N ALA A 318 -12.97 7.94 -0.07
CA ALA A 318 -13.18 7.45 -1.43
C ALA A 318 -14.05 8.40 -2.27
N GLY A 319 -15.16 8.89 -1.71
CA GLY A 319 -16.11 9.76 -2.40
C GLY A 319 -15.52 11.11 -2.79
N VAL A 320 -14.74 11.76 -1.90
CA VAL A 320 -14.15 13.07 -2.18
C VAL A 320 -12.91 13.02 -3.08
N GLN A 321 -12.36 11.83 -3.33
CA GLN A 321 -11.16 11.65 -4.14
C GLN A 321 -11.40 10.85 -5.44
N GLY A 322 -12.62 10.36 -5.65
CA GLY A 322 -13.02 9.63 -6.86
C GLY A 322 -12.42 8.22 -6.91
N LEU A 323 -12.50 7.49 -5.80
CA LEU A 323 -12.02 6.12 -5.67
C LEU A 323 -13.19 5.17 -5.39
N PHE A 324 -12.98 3.89 -5.64
CA PHE A 324 -13.83 2.88 -5.05
C PHE A 324 -13.42 2.73 -3.58
N GLY A 325 -14.40 2.77 -2.64
CA GLY A 325 -14.18 2.51 -1.22
C GLY A 325 -15.02 1.35 -0.67
N ASN A 326 -14.37 0.32 -0.15
CA ASN A 326 -15.01 -0.89 0.34
C ASN A 326 -15.27 -0.85 1.85
N ARG A 327 -16.54 -0.79 2.26
CA ARG A 327 -16.96 -1.08 3.64
C ARG A 327 -17.70 -2.42 3.64
N PRO A 328 -17.12 -3.52 4.16
CA PRO A 328 -17.80 -4.81 4.21
C PRO A 328 -18.89 -4.83 5.29
N SER A 329 -19.68 -5.91 5.33
CA SER A 329 -20.52 -6.17 6.50
C SER A 329 -19.65 -6.35 7.74
N HIS A 330 -20.19 -5.97 8.90
CA HIS A 330 -19.49 -6.11 10.17
C HIS A 330 -19.18 -7.59 10.47
N GLY A 331 -17.98 -7.83 11.02
CA GLY A 331 -17.52 -9.18 11.38
C GLY A 331 -17.01 -10.06 10.23
N LEU A 332 -16.93 -9.58 8.98
CA LEU A 332 -16.46 -10.40 7.85
C LEU A 332 -15.02 -10.92 8.00
N VAL A 333 -14.19 -10.18 8.73
CA VAL A 333 -12.81 -10.54 9.06
C VAL A 333 -12.46 -9.98 10.44
N SER A 334 -11.57 -10.66 11.16
CA SER A 334 -11.11 -10.25 12.48
C SER A 334 -10.40 -8.89 12.46
N LEU A 335 -10.69 -8.07 13.46
CA LEU A 335 -9.97 -6.82 13.78
C LEU A 335 -8.88 -7.02 14.85
N ALA A 336 -8.41 -8.26 15.05
CA ALA A 336 -7.28 -8.51 15.94
C ALA A 336 -6.05 -7.70 15.51
N ASN A 337 -5.39 -7.08 16.49
CA ASN A 337 -4.25 -6.18 16.33
C ASN A 337 -4.57 -4.92 15.50
N VAL A 338 -5.80 -4.42 15.58
CA VAL A 338 -6.24 -3.13 15.04
C VAL A 338 -6.69 -2.25 16.20
N MET A 339 -6.29 -0.97 16.22
CA MET A 339 -6.76 -0.05 17.26
C MET A 339 -8.27 0.15 17.13
N PRO A 340 -9.09 -0.17 18.17
CA PRO A 340 -10.53 0.01 18.10
C PRO A 340 -10.92 1.48 18.26
N LEU A 341 -11.96 1.90 17.53
CA LEU A 341 -12.70 3.13 17.82
C LEU A 341 -14.06 2.79 18.41
N SER A 342 -14.82 1.95 17.74
CA SER A 342 -16.10 1.42 18.21
C SER A 342 -16.27 -0.01 17.69
N PRO A 343 -15.92 -1.04 18.50
CA PRO A 343 -15.87 -2.43 18.05
C PRO A 343 -17.17 -2.95 17.40
N THR A 344 -18.33 -2.39 17.76
CA THR A 344 -19.63 -2.77 17.21
C THR A 344 -19.93 -2.17 15.83
N LEU A 345 -19.13 -1.20 15.39
CA LEU A 345 -19.28 -0.48 14.12
C LEU A 345 -18.05 -0.62 13.22
N ASP A 346 -16.88 -0.87 13.81
CA ASP A 346 -15.61 -0.94 13.11
C ASP A 346 -15.59 -2.07 12.08
N THR A 347 -15.14 -1.74 10.87
CA THR A 347 -14.91 -2.70 9.79
C THR A 347 -13.59 -2.39 9.10
N PRO A 348 -12.81 -3.42 8.72
CA PRO A 348 -11.65 -3.22 7.87
C PRO A 348 -12.06 -3.28 6.40
N GLY A 349 -11.49 -2.40 5.60
CA GLY A 349 -11.72 -2.37 4.17
C GLY A 349 -10.61 -1.64 3.46
N PHE A 350 -10.85 -1.19 2.25
CA PHE A 350 -9.78 -0.60 1.45
C PHE A 350 -10.31 0.33 0.36
N LEU A 351 -9.41 1.15 -0.16
CA LEU A 351 -9.60 2.07 -1.27
C LEU A 351 -8.73 1.62 -2.44
N VAL A 352 -9.29 1.69 -3.66
CA VAL A 352 -8.64 1.19 -4.88
C VAL A 352 -9.22 1.88 -6.12
N ARG A 353 -8.47 1.87 -7.23
CA ARG A 353 -8.89 2.43 -8.53
C ARG A 353 -9.42 1.38 -9.51
N ASP A 354 -8.96 0.14 -9.36
CA ASP A 354 -9.22 -0.96 -10.29
C ASP A 354 -10.20 -1.98 -9.67
N PRO A 355 -11.35 -2.27 -10.33
CA PRO A 355 -12.31 -3.25 -9.84
C PRO A 355 -11.79 -4.70 -9.86
N GLU A 356 -10.88 -5.08 -10.75
CA GLU A 356 -10.29 -6.43 -10.74
C GLU A 356 -9.38 -6.61 -9.52
N ILE A 357 -8.61 -5.58 -9.18
CA ILE A 357 -7.82 -5.55 -7.95
C ILE A 357 -8.74 -5.54 -6.73
N TRP A 358 -9.87 -4.82 -6.76
CA TRP A 358 -10.88 -4.87 -5.71
C TRP A 358 -11.38 -6.29 -5.44
N ASP A 359 -11.74 -7.04 -6.49
CA ASP A 359 -12.24 -8.42 -6.36
C ASP A 359 -11.20 -9.33 -5.71
N ALA A 360 -9.97 -9.29 -6.23
CA ALA A 360 -8.86 -10.09 -5.71
C ALA A 360 -8.55 -9.74 -4.25
N ALA A 361 -8.55 -8.46 -3.89
CA ALA A 361 -8.31 -7.99 -2.53
C ALA A 361 -9.45 -8.33 -1.58
N SER A 362 -10.71 -8.25 -2.03
CA SER A 362 -11.87 -8.67 -1.24
C SER A 362 -11.80 -10.16 -0.96
N LYS A 363 -11.50 -10.98 -1.98
CA LYS A 363 -11.34 -12.43 -1.83
C LYS A 363 -10.19 -12.78 -0.89
N ALA A 364 -9.06 -12.08 -0.98
CA ALA A 364 -7.93 -12.29 -0.08
C ALA A 364 -8.28 -11.89 1.36
N MET A 365 -8.75 -10.66 1.59
CA MET A 365 -9.02 -10.12 2.92
C MET A 365 -10.13 -10.88 3.66
N TYR A 366 -11.24 -11.18 2.97
CA TYR A 366 -12.43 -11.77 3.59
C TYR A 366 -12.53 -13.30 3.40
N GLN A 367 -11.62 -13.89 2.62
CA GLN A 367 -11.50 -15.33 2.42
C GLN A 367 -12.85 -15.97 2.01
N GLY A 368 -13.27 -17.04 2.70
CA GLY A 368 -14.53 -17.76 2.42
C GLY A 368 -15.80 -16.94 2.65
N ASN A 369 -15.71 -15.74 3.25
CA ASN A 369 -16.86 -14.87 3.51
C ASN A 369 -17.16 -13.90 2.35
N TYR A 370 -16.47 -14.05 1.22
CA TYR A 370 -16.68 -13.23 0.03
C TYR A 370 -16.88 -14.08 -1.23
N THR A 371 -17.85 -13.68 -2.05
CA THR A 371 -18.09 -14.28 -3.37
C THR A 371 -17.51 -13.36 -4.44
N SER A 372 -16.42 -13.83 -5.07
CA SER A 372 -15.77 -13.12 -6.17
C SER A 372 -16.70 -12.97 -7.38
N PHE A 373 -16.63 -11.81 -8.02
CA PHE A 373 -17.37 -11.52 -9.26
C PHE A 373 -16.57 -11.85 -10.53
N ALA A 374 -15.36 -12.41 -10.39
CA ALA A 374 -14.58 -12.87 -11.54
C ALA A 374 -15.33 -13.96 -12.34
N ARG A 375 -15.38 -13.76 -13.66
CA ARG A 375 -15.91 -14.72 -14.68
C ARG A 375 -17.38 -15.13 -14.51
N GLY A 376 -18.29 -14.26 -14.93
CA GLY A 376 -19.63 -14.66 -15.41
C GLY A 376 -20.65 -15.15 -14.38
N LYS A 377 -20.35 -15.05 -13.08
CA LYS A 377 -21.23 -15.48 -11.98
C LYS A 377 -21.82 -14.34 -11.15
N ALA A 378 -21.55 -13.08 -11.51
CA ALA A 378 -22.07 -11.93 -10.79
C ALA A 378 -23.61 -11.90 -10.88
N LYS A 379 -24.27 -12.07 -9.75
CA LYS A 379 -25.71 -11.84 -9.62
C LYS A 379 -25.92 -10.41 -9.15
N TYR A 380 -26.53 -9.58 -9.99
CA TYR A 380 -26.84 -8.21 -9.62
C TYR A 380 -28.17 -8.14 -8.87
N PRO A 381 -28.26 -7.31 -7.81
CA PRO A 381 -29.53 -7.04 -7.17
C PRO A 381 -30.43 -6.24 -8.14
N THR A 382 -31.65 -6.71 -8.36
CA THR A 382 -32.65 -6.05 -9.22
C THR A 382 -33.50 -5.02 -8.47
N LYS A 383 -33.49 -5.07 -7.13
CA LYS A 383 -34.16 -4.10 -6.26
C LYS A 383 -33.16 -3.02 -5.84
N LEU A 384 -33.29 -1.83 -6.42
CA LEU A 384 -32.43 -0.70 -6.13
C LEU A 384 -33.18 0.28 -5.22
N LEU A 385 -32.73 0.40 -3.97
CA LEU A 385 -33.31 1.29 -2.97
C LEU A 385 -32.48 2.56 -2.84
N THR A 386 -33.13 3.72 -2.81
CA THR A 386 -32.48 5.01 -2.57
C THR A 386 -33.08 5.67 -1.33
N LEU A 387 -32.27 6.36 -0.51
CA LEU A 387 -32.77 7.12 0.65
C LEU A 387 -33.50 8.42 0.27
N GLY A 388 -33.70 8.62 -1.04
CA GLY A 388 -34.15 9.84 -1.67
C GLY A 388 -33.42 10.04 -2.99
N PHE A 389 -33.89 10.98 -3.80
CA PHE A 389 -33.20 11.43 -5.00
C PHE A 389 -32.64 12.83 -4.76
N PRO A 390 -31.36 13.08 -5.09
CA PRO A 390 -30.80 14.42 -4.97
C PRO A 390 -31.53 15.38 -5.91
N ALA A 391 -31.57 16.65 -5.53
CA ALA A 391 -32.18 17.70 -6.34
C ALA A 391 -31.45 17.83 -7.69
N SER A 392 -32.17 17.63 -8.79
CA SER A 392 -31.67 17.74 -10.17
C SER A 392 -31.25 19.16 -10.57
N THR A 393 -31.48 20.16 -9.70
CA THR A 393 -31.01 21.53 -9.89
C THR A 393 -29.48 21.64 -9.79
N THR A 394 -28.83 20.74 -9.06
CA THR A 394 -27.36 20.73 -8.92
C THR A 394 -26.68 19.83 -9.96
N PRO A 395 -25.44 20.14 -10.42
CA PRO A 395 -24.68 19.26 -11.30
C PRO A 395 -24.48 17.85 -10.71
N ALA A 396 -24.13 17.76 -9.42
CA ALA A 396 -23.97 16.48 -8.72
C ALA A 396 -25.27 15.67 -8.68
N GLY A 397 -26.40 16.33 -8.40
CA GLY A 397 -27.72 15.67 -8.40
C GLY A 397 -28.08 15.09 -9.77
N ARG A 398 -27.79 15.81 -10.86
CA ARG A 398 -27.99 15.29 -12.23
C ARG A 398 -27.15 14.05 -12.51
N ILE A 399 -25.86 14.07 -12.15
CA ILE A 399 -24.96 12.93 -12.35
C ILE A 399 -25.43 11.70 -11.56
N LEU A 400 -25.81 11.88 -10.30
CA LEU A 400 -26.29 10.78 -9.47
C LEU A 400 -27.60 10.18 -9.97
N ASN A 401 -28.54 11.02 -10.42
CA ASN A 401 -29.81 10.57 -10.98
C ASN A 401 -29.61 9.83 -12.31
N ASP A 402 -28.73 10.35 -13.18
CA ASP A 402 -28.37 9.69 -14.45
C ASP A 402 -27.68 8.33 -14.20
N PHE A 403 -26.73 8.27 -13.26
CA PHE A 403 -26.10 7.01 -12.85
C PHE A 403 -27.11 6.01 -12.32
N ALA A 404 -28.01 6.42 -11.42
CA ALA A 404 -29.04 5.54 -10.87
C ALA A 404 -29.96 4.97 -11.96
N ALA A 405 -30.37 5.81 -12.92
CA ALA A 405 -31.20 5.38 -14.05
C ALA A 405 -30.47 4.38 -14.96
N LYS A 406 -29.22 4.65 -15.30
CA LYS A 406 -28.37 3.74 -16.09
C LYS A 406 -28.13 2.42 -15.38
N LEU A 407 -27.86 2.45 -14.07
CA LEU A 407 -27.70 1.25 -13.26
C LEU A 407 -28.99 0.41 -13.27
N ALA A 408 -30.15 1.03 -13.04
CA ALA A 408 -31.44 0.35 -13.06
C ALA A 408 -31.71 -0.32 -14.41
N SER A 409 -31.45 0.39 -15.52
CA SER A 409 -31.56 -0.19 -16.86
C SER A 409 -30.59 -1.36 -17.05
N HIS A 410 -29.34 -1.23 -16.62
CA HIS A 410 -28.32 -2.26 -16.75
C HIS A 410 -28.67 -3.56 -16.01
N VAL A 411 -29.18 -3.45 -14.78
CA VAL A 411 -29.53 -4.63 -13.96
C VAL A 411 -30.95 -5.15 -14.21
N GLY A 412 -31.71 -4.55 -15.14
CA GLY A 412 -33.13 -4.87 -15.33
C GLY A 412 -33.99 -4.60 -14.08
N GLY A 413 -33.57 -3.63 -13.27
CA GLY A 413 -34.15 -3.32 -11.96
C GLY A 413 -35.01 -2.07 -11.94
N LYS A 414 -35.63 -1.80 -10.78
CA LYS A 414 -36.44 -0.60 -10.55
C LYS A 414 -35.90 0.20 -9.36
N LEU A 415 -35.73 1.50 -9.57
CA LEU A 415 -35.42 2.45 -8.50
C LEU A 415 -36.66 2.66 -7.61
N THR A 416 -36.48 2.49 -6.30
CA THR A 416 -37.54 2.70 -5.31
C THR A 416 -37.00 3.55 -4.17
N ALA A 417 -37.69 4.65 -3.84
CA ALA A 417 -37.38 5.42 -2.65
C ALA A 417 -37.69 4.58 -1.39
N LEU A 418 -36.74 4.51 -0.47
CA LEU A 418 -36.85 3.83 0.81
C LEU A 418 -37.22 4.84 1.89
N ASP A 419 -38.40 4.66 2.48
CA ASP A 419 -38.75 5.34 3.73
C ASP A 419 -38.09 4.60 4.90
N LEU A 420 -36.95 5.12 5.35
CA LEU A 420 -36.21 4.55 6.49
C LEU A 420 -36.99 4.59 7.79
N ASN A 421 -37.82 5.61 8.01
CA ASN A 421 -38.58 5.74 9.25
C ASN A 421 -39.70 4.70 9.30
N ALA A 422 -40.40 4.48 8.19
CA ALA A 422 -41.39 3.42 8.08
C ALA A 422 -40.72 2.04 8.18
N ALA A 423 -39.58 1.83 7.52
CA ALA A 423 -38.82 0.58 7.60
C ALA A 423 -38.35 0.29 9.03
N TRP A 424 -37.79 1.29 9.72
CA TRP A 424 -37.40 1.18 11.13
C TRP A 424 -38.59 0.83 12.01
N SER A 425 -39.67 1.63 11.94
CA SER A 425 -40.85 1.46 12.79
C SER A 425 -41.49 0.07 12.65
N SER A 426 -41.44 -0.52 11.45
CA SER A 426 -41.95 -1.86 11.18
C SER A 426 -41.00 -3.01 11.55
N SER A 427 -39.71 -2.72 11.81
CA SER A 427 -38.68 -3.73 12.06
C SER A 427 -37.85 -3.49 13.33
N VAL A 428 -38.30 -2.61 14.23
CA VAL A 428 -37.58 -2.27 15.47
C VAL A 428 -37.26 -3.54 16.27
N PRO A 429 -35.97 -3.84 16.54
CA PRO A 429 -35.58 -4.95 17.40
C PRO A 429 -36.22 -4.83 18.78
N ALA A 430 -36.57 -5.95 19.41
CA ALA A 430 -37.30 -5.95 20.68
C ALA A 430 -36.64 -5.08 21.78
N GLY A 431 -35.30 -5.07 21.85
CA GLY A 431 -34.53 -4.26 22.81
C GLY A 431 -34.41 -2.77 22.48
N ALA A 432 -34.92 -2.32 21.33
CA ALA A 432 -34.88 -0.92 20.88
C ALA A 432 -36.30 -0.30 20.80
N LYS A 433 -37.34 -1.02 21.25
CA LYS A 433 -38.71 -0.49 21.30
C LYS A 433 -38.78 0.71 22.26
N GLY A 434 -39.19 1.87 21.75
CA GLY A 434 -39.23 3.13 22.49
C GLY A 434 -38.02 4.06 22.25
N ALA A 435 -37.02 3.63 21.47
CA ALA A 435 -35.97 4.53 20.99
C ALA A 435 -36.52 5.58 20.01
N LEU A 436 -35.89 6.76 19.97
CA LEU A 436 -36.23 7.84 19.04
C LEU A 436 -36.26 7.34 17.57
N PRO A 437 -37.14 7.88 16.71
CA PRO A 437 -37.11 7.57 15.28
C PRO A 437 -35.74 7.92 14.68
N LEU A 438 -35.29 7.20 13.65
CA LEU A 438 -33.99 7.41 13.03
C LEU A 438 -33.76 8.89 12.62
N SER A 439 -34.80 9.57 12.15
CA SER A 439 -34.76 10.99 11.78
C SER A 439 -34.60 11.98 12.96
N ALA A 440 -34.74 11.53 14.21
CA ALA A 440 -34.49 12.33 15.41
C ALA A 440 -33.05 12.17 15.95
N SER A 441 -32.22 11.35 15.29
CA SER A 441 -30.76 11.41 15.50
C SER A 441 -30.18 12.61 14.75
N PRO A 442 -29.39 13.49 15.40
CA PRO A 442 -28.83 14.70 14.78
C PRO A 442 -27.87 14.43 13.61
N SER A 443 -27.61 13.16 13.29
CA SER A 443 -26.68 12.71 12.26
C SER A 443 -27.34 12.19 10.97
N THR A 444 -28.65 12.35 10.78
CA THR A 444 -29.28 12.01 9.49
C THR A 444 -28.83 13.04 8.45
N PRO A 445 -28.04 12.69 7.43
CA PRO A 445 -27.59 13.67 6.44
C PRO A 445 -28.74 13.92 5.47
N THR A 446 -29.65 14.84 5.81
CA THR A 446 -30.73 15.27 4.91
C THR A 446 -30.25 16.13 3.76
N THR A 447 -28.97 16.49 3.72
CA THR A 447 -28.31 17.15 2.59
C THR A 447 -26.83 16.86 2.69
N LEU A 448 -26.14 16.64 1.56
CA LEU A 448 -24.73 17.00 1.44
C LEU A 448 -24.62 18.44 1.94
N ARG A 449 -24.19 18.66 3.20
CA ARG A 449 -24.01 20.01 3.73
C ARG A 449 -23.01 20.70 2.79
N PRO A 450 -23.35 21.82 2.15
CA PRO A 450 -22.34 22.75 1.70
C PRO A 450 -21.55 23.11 2.96
N THR A 451 -20.22 23.08 2.85
CA THR A 451 -19.33 23.72 3.80
C THR A 451 -19.90 25.09 4.13
N ALA A 452 -20.15 25.36 5.42
CA ALA A 452 -20.64 26.65 5.85
C ALA A 452 -19.60 27.71 5.45
N ASP A 453 -19.98 28.60 4.54
CA ASP A 453 -19.32 29.88 4.36
C ASP A 453 -19.42 30.62 5.70
N ALA A 454 -18.26 30.92 6.28
CA ALA A 454 -18.17 31.88 7.36
C ALA A 454 -18.65 33.24 6.82
N ALA A 455 -19.80 33.70 7.31
CA ALA A 455 -20.20 35.08 7.10
C ALA A 455 -19.19 36.00 7.80
N PRO A 456 -18.70 37.07 7.14
CA PRO A 456 -17.83 38.04 7.80
C PRO A 456 -18.67 38.89 8.77
N SER A 457 -18.17 39.05 9.98
CA SER A 457 -18.54 40.15 10.89
C SER A 457 -17.91 41.46 10.44
#